data_AF-A0A966DUA3-F1
#
_entry.id   AF-A0A966DUA3-F1
#
_cell.length_a   1.000
_cell.length_b   1.000
_cell.length_c   1.000
_cell.angle_alpha   90.00
_cell.angle_beta   90.00
_cell.angle_gamma   90.00
#
_symmetry.space_group_name_H-M   'P 1'
#
loop_
_entity.id
_entity.type
_entity.pdbx_description
1 polymer ?
#
loop_
_entity_poly.entity_id
_entity_poly.type
_entity_poly.pdbx_seq_one_letter_code
_entity_poly.pdbx_strand_id
1 'polypeptide(L)'
;MSTLPLFLLNPGLVTNPVAGVSPPSDFLNDLIAISMVLFMLSVIVEKITALIRKYAPFKMGMWLSKRNVKFWQNIGKKSPLKQVPLKKIIEREVYSLSFIIGLFIAVTFRVDLFRMISAENAKDVLFWTKPKWDSYDGFWDTLLLVISLGLTGFFLTFGSKFFHDLLETLFQVRDVKQKLQDENTFNQGSIASFDEFFKTSYATMVDTAITQNQQLLTSPDMIGPPRHGKMLKNGQWVDCIEIHLTGAATGTIPPSVVATLNSGQKVSVPVNIISDIGTIKVLSSQGDTVDATTNPTYQGTICCRIVGPDTVKKLLTCSHVIVGGSGKNFFGAISPPIAAQVGGIAGAQFVWAQCDISHDMALLTAADNAFNYAIQPGKPRVLGAPDLMKTVTVVRQGGNTIKGKIVNYCVTDKIPIRYTEGFLGVINLIVLSNVTTNGDDVTYVTLTAGGDSGSAVYDTNNNPIGMIIAGDDKFSYALSLVSVLNSIQSTITT
;
A
#
# COMPACT_ATOMS: atom_id res chain seq x y z
N MET A 1 40.20 15.21 -57.95
CA MET A 1 39.34 14.02 -57.94
C MET A 1 39.68 13.18 -56.74
N SER A 2 38.65 12.69 -56.04
CA SER A 2 38.62 11.56 -55.09
C SER A 2 39.58 11.56 -53.89
N THR A 3 39.04 11.73 -52.68
CA THR A 3 38.78 10.60 -51.75
C THR A 3 38.06 11.13 -50.49
N LEU A 4 36.76 10.83 -50.39
CA LEU A 4 35.95 10.97 -49.18
C LEU A 4 36.07 9.66 -48.38
N PRO A 5 36.27 9.68 -47.04
CA PRO A 5 36.27 8.46 -46.26
C PRO A 5 34.83 8.02 -45.95
N LEU A 6 34.58 6.78 -46.29
CA LEU A 6 33.35 6.01 -46.07
C LEU A 6 33.21 5.70 -44.57
N PHE A 7 32.35 6.41 -43.85
CA PHE A 7 31.92 6.02 -42.50
C PHE A 7 30.89 4.89 -42.62
N LEU A 8 31.33 3.66 -42.38
CA LEU A 8 30.46 2.50 -42.20
C LEU A 8 29.75 2.59 -40.85
N LEU A 9 28.42 2.61 -40.90
CA LEU A 9 27.54 2.35 -39.77
C LEU A 9 27.77 0.91 -39.28
N ASN A 10 28.18 0.75 -38.03
CA ASN A 10 28.26 -0.53 -37.35
C ASN A 10 27.04 -0.67 -36.41
N PRO A 11 25.98 -1.39 -36.79
CA PRO A 11 24.84 -1.66 -35.93
C PRO A 11 25.13 -2.93 -35.13
N GLY A 12 25.82 -2.83 -33.99
CA GLY A 12 26.19 -4.05 -33.28
C GLY A 12 26.91 -3.96 -31.95
N LEU A 13 26.87 -2.83 -31.24
CA LEU A 13 27.38 -2.76 -29.87
C LEU A 13 26.27 -2.29 -28.92
N VAL A 14 25.40 -3.24 -28.57
CA VAL A 14 24.63 -3.17 -27.33
C VAL A 14 25.64 -3.42 -26.21
N THR A 15 26.22 -2.36 -25.67
CA THR A 15 27.06 -2.45 -24.49
C THR A 15 26.19 -2.89 -23.31
N ASN A 16 26.51 -4.04 -22.71
CA ASN A 16 25.90 -4.48 -21.46
C ASN A 16 25.96 -3.32 -20.44
N PRO A 17 24.86 -3.01 -19.74
CA PRO A 17 24.85 -1.97 -18.72
C PRO A 17 25.91 -2.29 -17.67
N VAL A 18 26.79 -1.32 -17.41
CA VAL A 18 27.81 -1.42 -16.37
C VAL A 18 27.09 -1.65 -15.04
N ALA A 19 27.29 -2.83 -14.46
CA ALA A 19 26.72 -3.19 -13.16
C ALA A 19 27.22 -2.19 -12.10
N GLY A 20 26.29 -1.41 -11.54
CA GLY A 20 26.58 -0.46 -10.45
C GLY A 20 26.14 0.98 -10.68
N VAL A 21 25.72 1.36 -11.89
CA VAL A 21 25.07 2.66 -12.10
C VAL A 21 23.57 2.46 -11.91
N SER A 22 23.03 2.91 -10.78
CA SER A 22 21.58 3.00 -10.60
C SER A 22 21.01 3.85 -11.74
N PRO A 23 19.93 3.42 -12.42
CA PRO A 23 19.32 4.23 -13.45
C PRO A 23 19.04 5.63 -12.90
N PRO A 24 19.27 6.70 -13.70
CA PRO A 24 19.02 8.07 -13.24
C PRO A 24 17.61 8.15 -12.66
N SER A 25 17.48 8.80 -11.49
CA SER A 25 16.18 8.97 -10.83
C SER A 25 15.19 9.54 -11.83
N ASP A 26 13.99 8.97 -11.88
CA ASP A 26 12.95 9.48 -12.76
C ASP A 26 12.58 10.88 -12.26
N PHE A 27 13.01 11.92 -12.98
CA PHE A 27 12.73 13.32 -12.68
C PHE A 27 11.26 13.59 -12.32
N LEU A 28 10.32 12.83 -12.89
CA LEU A 28 8.90 12.93 -12.56
C LEU A 28 8.58 12.44 -11.13
N ASN A 29 9.21 11.36 -10.69
CA ASN A 29 9.09 10.87 -9.31
C ASN A 29 9.69 11.87 -8.32
N ASP A 30 10.79 12.54 -8.70
CA ASP A 30 11.39 13.61 -7.91
C ASP A 30 10.44 14.81 -7.81
N LEU A 31 9.84 15.26 -8.92
CA LEU A 31 8.82 16.32 -8.90
C LEU A 31 7.60 15.97 -8.05
N ILE A 32 7.13 14.72 -8.08
CA ILE A 32 6.05 14.25 -7.21
C ILE A 32 6.46 14.34 -5.74
N ALA A 33 7.66 13.86 -5.40
CA ALA A 33 8.17 13.92 -4.04
C ALA A 33 8.30 15.36 -3.53
N ILE A 34 8.85 16.26 -4.35
CA ILE A 34 8.96 17.70 -4.05
C ILE A 34 7.58 18.30 -3.82
N SER A 35 6.62 18.00 -4.70
CA SER A 35 5.25 18.52 -4.61
C SER A 35 4.53 18.03 -3.35
N MET A 36 4.75 16.79 -2.91
CA MET A 36 4.21 16.28 -1.64
C MET A 36 4.75 17.03 -0.43
N VAL A 37 6.03 17.35 -0.44
CA VAL A 37 6.68 18.11 0.63
C VAL A 37 6.12 19.53 0.69
N LEU A 38 6.06 20.22 -0.45
CA LEU A 38 5.50 21.56 -0.54
C LEU A 38 4.01 21.58 -0.19
N PHE A 39 3.26 20.54 -0.54
CA PHE A 39 1.87 20.36 -0.11
C PHE A 39 1.76 20.37 1.42
N MET A 40 2.52 19.51 2.12
CA MET A 40 2.49 19.44 3.58
C MET A 40 2.86 20.78 4.23
N LEU A 41 3.89 21.45 3.73
CA LEU A 41 4.31 22.77 4.23
C LEU A 41 3.27 23.85 3.94
N SER A 42 2.58 23.79 2.80
CA SER A 42 1.53 24.75 2.47
C SER A 42 0.31 24.62 3.40
N VAL A 43 -0.01 23.39 3.84
CA VAL A 43 -1.05 23.15 4.86
C VAL A 43 -0.65 23.80 6.19
N ILE A 44 0.62 23.68 6.60
CA ILE A 44 1.13 24.32 7.82
C ILE A 44 1.02 25.84 7.70
N VAL A 45 1.47 26.43 6.58
CA VAL A 45 1.35 27.87 6.32
C VAL A 45 -0.11 28.31 6.38
N GLU A 46 -1.03 27.58 5.76
CA GLU A 46 -2.46 27.87 5.78
C GLU A 46 -3.02 27.88 7.22
N LYS A 47 -2.68 26.89 8.04
CA LYS A 47 -3.14 26.81 9.44
C LYS A 47 -2.54 27.92 10.31
N ILE A 48 -1.26 28.27 10.12
CA ILE A 48 -0.63 29.38 10.84
C ILE A 48 -1.23 30.71 10.42
N THR A 49 -1.44 30.95 9.11
CA THR A 49 -2.13 32.15 8.62
C THR A 49 -3.53 32.26 9.22
N ALA A 50 -4.29 31.17 9.25
CA ALA A 50 -5.63 31.13 9.85
C ALA A 50 -5.59 31.38 11.36
N LEU A 51 -4.61 30.81 12.07
CA LEU A 51 -4.39 31.01 13.50
C LEU A 51 -4.08 32.48 13.80
N ILE A 52 -3.13 33.07 13.09
CA ILE A 52 -2.77 34.49 13.21
C ILE A 52 -3.99 35.34 12.89
N ARG A 53 -4.73 35.06 11.81
CA ARG A 53 -5.94 35.81 11.48
C ARG A 53 -7.01 35.75 12.58
N LYS A 54 -7.17 34.59 13.23
CA LYS A 54 -8.15 34.37 14.31
C LYS A 54 -7.74 35.05 15.61
N TYR A 55 -6.46 35.00 15.98
CA TYR A 55 -5.94 35.45 17.29
C TYR A 55 -5.14 36.77 17.25
N ALA A 56 -4.93 37.36 16.07
CA ALA A 56 -4.40 38.71 15.90
C ALA A 56 -5.40 39.88 16.04
N PRO A 57 -6.62 39.78 16.64
CA PRO A 57 -7.19 40.97 17.28
C PRO A 57 -6.40 41.38 18.53
N PHE A 58 -5.40 40.59 18.98
CA PHE A 58 -4.37 41.10 19.88
C PHE A 58 -3.76 42.35 19.25
N LYS A 59 -3.72 43.44 20.02
CA LYS A 59 -3.12 44.73 19.65
C LYS A 59 -1.63 44.57 19.35
N MET A 60 -1.27 43.93 18.24
CA MET A 60 0.05 44.03 17.61
C MET A 60 0.32 45.49 17.23
N GLY A 61 -0.73 46.30 17.19
CA GLY A 61 -0.67 47.76 17.24
C GLY A 61 0.09 48.32 18.44
N MET A 62 0.22 47.70 19.62
CA MET A 62 0.89 48.42 20.72
C MET A 62 2.41 48.55 20.52
N TRP A 63 3.05 47.58 19.84
CA TRP A 63 4.48 47.61 19.52
C TRP A 63 4.76 48.09 18.09
N LEU A 64 3.92 47.72 17.11
CA LEU A 64 4.08 48.17 15.72
C LEU A 64 3.40 49.52 15.40
N SER A 65 2.42 50.04 16.17
CA SER A 65 1.79 51.36 15.90
C SER A 65 2.77 52.53 16.01
N LYS A 66 3.88 52.38 16.77
CA LYS A 66 4.93 53.40 16.79
C LYS A 66 5.71 53.51 15.46
N ARG A 67 5.60 52.52 14.56
CA ARG A 67 6.10 52.59 13.18
C ARG A 67 4.89 52.62 12.24
N ASN A 68 4.87 53.54 11.27
CA ASN A 68 3.75 53.81 10.35
C ASN A 68 3.40 52.66 9.36
N VAL A 69 3.31 51.41 9.82
CA VAL A 69 3.06 50.25 8.96
C VAL A 69 1.55 50.06 8.78
N LYS A 70 0.96 50.78 7.84
CA LYS A 70 -0.48 50.70 7.49
C LYS A 70 -0.91 49.36 6.88
N PHE A 71 0.01 48.42 6.67
CA PHE A 71 -0.14 47.33 5.71
C PHE A 71 -0.94 46.09 6.20
N TRP A 72 -1.44 46.07 7.45
CA TRP A 72 -2.00 44.84 8.08
C TRP A 72 -3.28 45.09 8.90
N GLN A 73 -3.92 46.24 8.71
CA GLN A 73 -5.04 46.67 9.57
C GLN A 73 -6.35 45.93 9.29
N ASN A 74 -6.45 45.19 8.18
CA ASN A 74 -7.70 44.61 7.71
C ASN A 74 -7.72 43.07 7.72
N ILE A 75 -6.61 42.41 8.07
CA ILE A 75 -6.47 40.94 8.10
C ILE A 75 -7.57 40.23 8.91
N GLY A 76 -7.97 40.81 10.07
CA GLY A 76 -9.00 40.26 10.95
C GLY A 76 -10.44 40.62 10.57
N LYS A 77 -10.65 41.55 9.62
CA LYS A 77 -12.00 42.00 9.26
C LYS A 77 -12.69 40.95 8.38
N LYS A 78 -13.97 40.68 8.64
CA LYS A 78 -14.81 39.87 7.75
C LYS A 78 -15.10 40.68 6.49
N SER A 79 -14.87 40.12 5.30
CA SER A 79 -15.12 40.82 4.03
C SER A 79 -16.60 41.20 3.92
N PRO A 80 -16.95 42.49 3.83
CA PRO A 80 -18.33 42.90 3.58
C PRO A 80 -18.74 42.51 2.15
N LEU A 81 -19.86 41.80 2.01
CA LEU A 81 -20.35 41.24 0.74
C LEU A 81 -20.59 42.27 -0.38
N LYS A 82 -20.68 43.57 -0.07
CA LYS A 82 -21.06 44.62 -1.03
C LYS A 82 -19.95 45.58 -1.46
N GLN A 83 -18.73 45.48 -0.91
CA GLN A 83 -17.63 46.40 -1.26
C GLN A 83 -16.47 45.67 -1.95
N VAL A 84 -16.53 45.62 -3.28
CA VAL A 84 -15.45 45.09 -4.15
C VAL A 84 -14.05 45.65 -3.82
N PRO A 85 -13.84 46.97 -3.58
CA PRO A 85 -12.49 47.48 -3.35
C PRO A 85 -11.89 47.01 -2.02
N LEU A 86 -12.69 46.90 -0.95
CA LEU A 86 -12.19 46.45 0.35
C LEU A 86 -11.85 44.96 0.34
N LYS A 87 -12.62 44.14 -0.39
CA LYS A 87 -12.34 42.71 -0.56
C LYS A 87 -10.96 42.48 -1.18
N LYS A 88 -10.61 43.22 -2.24
CA LYS A 88 -9.29 43.13 -2.89
C LYS A 88 -8.13 43.50 -1.96
N ILE A 89 -8.32 44.50 -1.09
CA ILE A 89 -7.30 44.92 -0.11
C ILE A 89 -7.10 43.82 0.93
N ILE A 90 -8.19 43.29 1.51
CA ILE A 90 -8.12 42.19 2.49
C ILE A 90 -7.44 40.97 1.87
N GLU A 91 -7.78 40.60 0.63
CA GLU A 91 -7.15 39.50 -0.08
C GLU A 91 -5.64 39.73 -0.23
N ARG A 92 -5.21 40.92 -0.67
CA ARG A 92 -3.79 41.27 -0.79
C ARG A 92 -3.04 41.20 0.54
N GLU A 93 -3.65 41.70 1.63
CA GLU A 93 -3.05 41.62 2.97
C GLU A 93 -2.91 40.16 3.44
N VAL A 94 -3.93 39.33 3.20
CA VAL A 94 -3.88 37.89 3.52
C VAL A 94 -2.82 37.17 2.69
N TYR A 95 -2.72 37.44 1.39
CA TYR A 95 -1.66 36.86 0.54
C TYR A 95 -0.26 37.27 1.00
N SER A 96 -0.07 38.55 1.37
CA SER A 96 1.22 39.02 1.89
C SER A 96 1.56 38.39 3.24
N LEU A 97 0.58 38.20 4.13
CA LEU A 97 0.76 37.50 5.40
C LEU A 97 1.18 36.05 5.16
N SER A 98 0.45 35.33 4.29
CA SER A 98 0.78 33.95 3.92
C SER A 98 2.17 33.85 3.28
N PHE A 99 2.58 34.83 2.47
CA PHE A 99 3.92 34.87 1.90
C PHE A 99 5.01 34.98 2.95
N ILE A 100 4.84 35.88 3.92
CA ILE A 100 5.83 36.06 4.99
C ILE A 100 5.92 34.84 5.89
N ILE A 101 4.77 34.22 6.22
CA ILE A 101 4.74 32.95 6.95
C ILE A 101 5.40 31.85 6.12
N GLY A 102 5.08 31.76 4.83
CA GLY A 102 5.69 30.81 3.90
C GLY A 102 7.20 30.96 3.80
N LEU A 103 7.70 32.19 3.69
CA LEU A 103 9.13 32.49 3.69
C LEU A 103 9.78 32.11 5.03
N PHE A 104 9.13 32.43 6.15
CA PHE A 104 9.62 32.06 7.48
C PHE A 104 9.71 30.53 7.65
N ILE A 105 8.69 29.81 7.20
CA ILE A 105 8.66 28.34 7.18
C ILE A 105 9.76 27.80 6.25
N ALA A 106 9.89 28.31 5.03
CA ALA A 106 10.95 27.90 4.10
C ALA A 106 12.35 28.07 4.71
N VAL A 107 12.62 29.19 5.38
CA VAL A 107 13.91 29.43 6.08
C VAL A 107 14.09 28.48 7.26
N THR A 108 13.07 28.32 8.10
CA THR A 108 13.12 27.48 9.32
C THR A 108 13.37 26.01 8.96
N PHE A 109 12.67 25.50 7.96
CA PHE A 109 12.80 24.12 7.48
C PHE A 109 13.90 23.95 6.42
N ARG A 110 14.60 25.04 6.03
CA ARG A 110 15.65 25.08 4.99
C ARG A 110 15.21 24.46 3.66
N VAL A 111 14.02 24.81 3.19
CA VAL A 111 13.42 24.24 2.00
C VAL A 111 13.92 24.99 0.77
N ASP A 112 15.09 24.59 0.28
CA ASP A 112 15.72 25.08 -0.95
C ASP A 112 15.18 24.28 -2.15
N LEU A 113 14.23 24.88 -2.87
CA LEU A 113 13.62 24.32 -4.07
C LEU A 113 14.65 23.89 -5.13
N PHE A 114 15.71 24.67 -5.35
CA PHE A 114 16.72 24.32 -6.36
C PHE A 114 17.51 23.09 -5.93
N ARG A 115 17.92 23.03 -4.67
CA ARG A 115 18.59 21.83 -4.13
C ARG A 115 17.68 20.61 -4.15
N MET A 116 16.39 20.77 -3.86
CA MET A 116 15.41 19.69 -3.93
C MET A 116 15.30 19.12 -5.35
N ILE A 117 15.36 19.97 -6.38
CA ILE A 117 15.32 19.55 -7.80
C ILE A 117 16.63 18.89 -8.23
N SER A 118 17.78 19.34 -7.71
CA SER A 118 19.10 18.82 -8.11
C SER A 118 19.58 17.62 -7.30
N ALA A 119 18.93 17.28 -6.18
CA ALA A 119 19.35 16.19 -5.31
C ALA A 119 18.91 14.83 -5.85
N GLU A 120 19.75 13.80 -5.68
CA GLU A 120 19.40 12.40 -5.99
C GLU A 120 18.17 11.92 -5.22
N ASN A 121 17.94 12.47 -4.03
CA ASN A 121 16.74 12.25 -3.23
C ASN A 121 16.24 13.58 -2.67
N ALA A 122 15.10 14.07 -3.16
CA ALA A 122 14.50 15.31 -2.68
C ALA A 122 14.22 15.32 -1.16
N LYS A 123 14.04 14.14 -0.54
CA LYS A 123 13.80 13.98 0.90
C LYS A 123 15.04 14.29 1.74
N ASP A 124 16.24 14.07 1.20
CA ASP A 124 17.50 14.28 1.92
C ASP A 124 17.85 15.76 2.09
N VAL A 125 17.16 16.62 1.34
CA VAL A 125 17.30 18.08 1.39
C VAL A 125 16.45 18.68 2.51
N LEU A 126 15.56 17.88 3.11
CA LEU A 126 14.68 18.34 4.19
C LEU A 126 15.33 18.21 5.56
N PHE A 127 15.06 19.23 6.39
CA PHE A 127 15.56 19.36 7.74
C PHE A 127 17.08 19.46 7.80
N TRP A 128 17.59 19.90 8.94
CA TRP A 128 19.00 20.21 9.17
C TRP A 128 19.90 18.95 9.25
N THR A 129 19.55 17.89 8.51
CA THR A 129 20.08 16.54 8.63
C THR A 129 21.50 16.39 8.09
N LYS A 130 22.01 17.35 7.31
CA LYS A 130 23.43 17.45 6.97
C LYS A 130 23.96 18.88 7.22
N PRO A 131 25.02 19.07 8.02
CA PRO A 131 25.65 20.36 8.25
C PRO A 131 26.54 20.70 7.04
N LYS A 132 25.93 21.06 5.90
CA LYS A 132 26.65 21.61 4.73
C LYS A 132 26.12 23.00 4.42
N TRP A 133 26.22 23.89 5.40
CA TRP A 133 26.29 25.33 5.09
C TRP A 133 27.68 25.71 4.58
N ASP A 134 28.68 24.90 4.93
CA ASP A 134 30.09 25.02 4.52
C ASP A 134 30.34 24.71 3.03
N SER A 135 29.28 24.68 2.20
CA SER A 135 29.39 24.48 0.75
C SER A 135 28.79 25.63 -0.06
N TYR A 136 28.46 26.75 0.59
CA TYR A 136 28.07 27.99 -0.08
C TYR A 136 29.26 28.94 -0.03
N ASP A 137 30.36 28.57 -0.68
CA ASP A 137 31.61 29.32 -0.62
C ASP A 137 31.59 30.58 -1.50
N GLY A 138 30.55 30.73 -2.33
CA GLY A 138 30.38 31.85 -3.26
C GLY A 138 29.19 32.77 -2.97
N PHE A 139 29.34 34.04 -3.37
CA PHE A 139 28.24 35.01 -3.44
C PHE A 139 27.05 34.49 -4.27
N TRP A 140 27.34 33.80 -5.38
CA TRP A 140 26.32 33.25 -6.28
C TRP A 140 25.50 32.14 -5.62
N ASP A 141 26.13 31.25 -4.86
CA ASP A 141 25.41 30.17 -4.18
C ASP A 141 24.51 30.75 -3.08
N THR A 142 24.99 31.78 -2.37
CA THR A 142 24.19 32.51 -1.37
C THR A 142 23.01 33.23 -2.03
N LEU A 143 23.23 33.86 -3.18
CA LEU A 143 22.17 34.54 -3.93
C LEU A 143 21.11 33.54 -4.42
N LEU A 144 21.55 32.38 -4.95
CA LEU A 144 20.66 31.30 -5.39
C LEU A 144 19.85 30.73 -4.23
N LEU A 145 20.46 30.57 -3.05
CA LEU A 145 19.73 30.15 -1.85
C LEU A 145 18.63 31.16 -1.47
N VAL A 146 18.94 32.47 -1.46
CA VAL A 146 17.95 33.51 -1.16
C VAL A 146 16.81 33.51 -2.17
N ILE A 147 17.13 33.41 -3.46
CA ILE A 147 16.13 33.30 -4.54
C ILE A 147 15.29 32.04 -4.35
N SER A 148 15.93 30.91 -4.06
CA SER A 148 15.24 29.64 -3.88
C SER A 148 14.30 29.66 -2.68
N LEU A 149 14.72 30.20 -1.54
CA LEU A 149 13.87 30.35 -0.35
C LEU A 149 12.70 31.31 -0.62
N GLY A 150 12.94 32.38 -1.39
CA GLY A 150 11.91 33.31 -1.85
C GLY A 150 10.86 32.61 -2.72
N LEU A 151 11.30 31.81 -3.70
CA LEU A 151 10.43 31.01 -4.56
C LEU A 151 9.67 29.95 -3.77
N THR A 152 10.33 29.22 -2.87
CA THR A 152 9.66 28.27 -1.98
C THR A 152 8.56 28.97 -1.17
N GLY A 153 8.90 30.08 -0.50
CA GLY A 153 7.94 30.86 0.27
C GLY A 153 6.76 31.32 -0.58
N PHE A 154 7.01 31.71 -1.83
CA PHE A 154 5.98 32.08 -2.81
C PHE A 154 5.08 30.88 -3.16
N PHE A 155 5.64 29.73 -3.50
CA PHE A 155 4.86 28.53 -3.82
C PHE A 155 3.99 28.07 -2.64
N LEU A 156 4.49 28.16 -1.40
CA LEU A 156 3.70 27.84 -0.21
C LEU A 156 2.47 28.74 -0.03
N THR A 157 2.42 29.91 -0.66
CA THR A 157 1.25 30.82 -0.60
C THR A 157 0.07 30.39 -1.45
N PHE A 158 0.29 29.58 -2.49
CA PHE A 158 -0.80 29.07 -3.33
C PHE A 158 -1.75 28.15 -2.56
N GLY A 159 -1.29 27.66 -1.40
CA GLY A 159 -2.08 26.87 -0.47
C GLY A 159 -2.21 25.42 -0.90
N SER A 160 -2.85 24.64 -0.03
CA SER A 160 -2.98 23.19 -0.14
C SER A 160 -3.74 22.73 -1.38
N LYS A 161 -4.73 23.51 -1.83
CA LYS A 161 -5.52 23.19 -3.04
C LYS A 161 -4.66 23.15 -4.30
N PHE A 162 -3.78 24.13 -4.50
CA PHE A 162 -2.90 24.16 -5.69
C PHE A 162 -2.03 22.91 -5.78
N PHE A 163 -1.40 22.53 -4.67
CA PHE A 163 -0.53 21.35 -4.67
C PHE A 163 -1.30 20.03 -4.76
N HIS A 164 -2.52 19.96 -4.24
CA HIS A 164 -3.41 18.82 -4.47
C HIS A 164 -3.66 18.64 -5.97
N ASP A 165 -4.08 19.71 -6.66
CA ASP A 165 -4.37 19.68 -8.11
C ASP A 165 -3.08 19.39 -8.93
N LEU A 166 -1.94 19.94 -8.49
CA LEU A 166 -0.63 19.64 -9.10
C LEU A 166 -0.23 18.18 -8.91
N LEU A 167 -0.37 17.62 -7.71
CA LEU A 167 -0.05 16.22 -7.43
C LEU A 167 -0.92 15.27 -8.24
N GLU A 168 -2.22 15.55 -8.33
CA GLU A 168 -3.14 14.81 -9.19
C GLU A 168 -2.67 14.82 -10.64
N THR A 169 -2.31 16.00 -11.16
CA THR A 169 -1.77 16.14 -12.52
C THR A 169 -0.46 15.37 -12.69
N LEU A 170 0.47 15.44 -11.74
CA LEU A 170 1.75 14.74 -11.82
C LEU A 170 1.58 13.22 -11.77
N PHE A 171 0.64 12.71 -10.96
CA PHE A 171 0.31 11.29 -10.94
C PHE A 171 -0.31 10.84 -12.25
N GLN A 172 -1.24 11.62 -12.80
CA GLN A 172 -1.78 11.36 -14.14
C GLN A 172 -0.65 11.30 -15.17
N VAL A 173 0.25 12.30 -15.21
CA VAL A 173 1.41 12.33 -16.12
C VAL A 173 2.34 11.14 -15.93
N ARG A 174 2.51 10.64 -14.71
CA ARG A 174 3.31 9.43 -14.45
C ARG A 174 2.65 8.20 -15.04
N ASP A 175 1.36 8.05 -14.83
CA ASP A 175 0.61 6.93 -15.37
C ASP A 175 0.56 7.02 -16.92
N VAL A 176 0.44 8.23 -17.49
CA VAL A 176 0.61 8.51 -18.93
C VAL A 176 1.97 8.04 -19.41
N LYS A 177 3.05 8.45 -18.72
CA LYS A 177 4.43 8.14 -19.10
C LYS A 177 4.68 6.64 -19.09
N GLN A 178 4.19 5.93 -18.07
CA GLN A 178 4.28 4.48 -17.99
C GLN A 178 3.55 3.81 -19.16
N LYS A 179 2.34 4.26 -19.48
CA LYS A 179 1.62 3.77 -20.66
C LYS A 179 2.37 4.08 -21.95
N LEU A 180 2.93 5.28 -22.11
CA LEU A 180 3.74 5.64 -23.29
C LEU A 180 5.05 4.86 -23.40
N GLN A 181 5.54 4.23 -22.35
CA GLN A 181 6.70 3.34 -22.42
C GLN A 181 6.32 1.91 -22.80
N ASP A 182 5.04 1.56 -22.72
CA ASP A 182 4.52 0.26 -23.12
C ASP A 182 4.57 0.12 -24.65
N GLU A 183 5.22 -0.94 -25.13
CA GLU A 183 5.31 -1.25 -26.57
C GLU A 183 3.91 -1.40 -27.21
N ASN A 184 2.91 -1.81 -26.42
CA ASN A 184 1.51 -1.91 -26.88
C ASN A 184 0.90 -0.55 -27.26
N THR A 185 1.46 0.56 -26.77
CA THR A 185 0.92 1.90 -27.00
C THR A 185 1.17 2.42 -28.41
N PHE A 186 2.29 2.02 -29.02
CA PHE A 186 2.67 2.50 -30.36
C PHE A 186 2.18 1.59 -31.50
N ASN A 187 1.68 0.39 -31.20
CA ASN A 187 1.17 -0.56 -32.18
C ASN A 187 -0.30 -0.31 -32.58
N GLN A 188 -0.79 0.91 -32.44
CA GLN A 188 -2.22 1.21 -32.54
C GLN A 188 -2.61 1.82 -33.89
N GLY A 189 -3.64 1.24 -34.51
CA GLY A 189 -4.12 1.66 -35.83
C GLY A 189 -5.07 2.86 -35.85
N SER A 190 -5.57 3.33 -34.70
CA SER A 190 -6.52 4.45 -34.62
C SER A 190 -6.43 5.26 -33.32
N ILE A 191 -6.89 6.52 -33.37
CA ILE A 191 -6.97 7.40 -32.19
C ILE A 191 -7.99 6.89 -31.16
N ALA A 192 -9.08 6.25 -31.62
CA ALA A 192 -10.11 5.71 -30.74
C ALA A 192 -9.59 4.54 -29.90
N SER A 193 -8.81 3.63 -30.49
CA SER A 193 -8.10 2.59 -29.74
C SER A 193 -7.15 3.19 -28.71
N PHE A 194 -6.42 4.24 -29.08
CA PHE A 194 -5.52 4.94 -28.16
C PHE A 194 -6.23 5.49 -26.93
N ASP A 195 -7.33 6.20 -27.14
CA ASP A 195 -8.11 6.74 -26.04
C ASP A 195 -8.69 5.64 -25.14
N GLU A 196 -9.16 4.52 -25.69
CA GLU A 196 -9.65 3.39 -24.88
C GLU A 196 -8.53 2.75 -24.06
N PHE A 197 -7.39 2.40 -24.66
CA PHE A 197 -6.24 1.83 -23.94
C PHE A 197 -5.76 2.77 -22.84
N PHE A 198 -5.76 4.06 -23.13
CA PHE A 198 -5.34 5.07 -22.19
C PHE A 198 -6.30 5.24 -21.01
N LYS A 199 -7.61 5.09 -21.23
CA LYS A 199 -8.63 5.14 -20.16
C LYS A 199 -8.77 3.83 -19.39
N THR A 200 -8.48 2.70 -20.02
CA THR A 200 -8.63 1.38 -19.40
C THR A 200 -7.53 1.14 -18.38
N SER A 201 -7.89 0.68 -17.19
CA SER A 201 -6.91 0.33 -16.16
C SER A 201 -6.20 -0.98 -16.52
N TYR A 202 -4.93 -1.16 -16.13
CA TYR A 202 -4.22 -2.41 -16.36
C TYR A 202 -4.92 -3.61 -15.69
N ALA A 203 -5.52 -3.43 -14.52
CA ALA A 203 -6.32 -4.48 -13.87
C ALA A 203 -7.46 -4.97 -14.78
N THR A 204 -8.22 -4.03 -15.37
CA THR A 204 -9.29 -4.36 -16.33
C THR A 204 -8.75 -5.06 -17.58
N MET A 205 -7.57 -4.67 -18.05
CA MET A 205 -6.93 -5.34 -19.20
C MET A 205 -6.53 -6.77 -18.86
N VAL A 206 -5.98 -7.01 -17.67
CA VAL A 206 -5.64 -8.35 -17.17
C VAL A 206 -6.88 -9.23 -17.03
N ASP A 207 -7.96 -8.72 -16.43
CA ASP A 207 -9.22 -9.47 -16.29
C ASP A 207 -9.83 -9.83 -17.65
N THR A 208 -9.76 -8.89 -18.61
CA THR A 208 -10.17 -9.12 -20.00
C THR A 208 -9.32 -10.21 -20.65
N ALA A 209 -8.00 -10.17 -20.44
CA ALA A 209 -7.06 -11.16 -20.95
C ALA A 209 -7.34 -12.57 -20.42
N ILE A 210 -7.60 -12.69 -19.11
CA ILE A 210 -7.96 -13.96 -18.46
C ILE A 210 -9.25 -14.51 -19.07
N THR A 211 -10.27 -13.67 -19.18
CA THR A 211 -11.59 -14.06 -19.69
C THR A 211 -11.51 -14.56 -21.13
N GLN A 212 -10.76 -13.87 -22.00
CA GLN A 212 -10.65 -14.23 -23.42
C GLN A 212 -9.75 -15.43 -23.68
N ASN A 213 -8.77 -15.70 -22.81
CA ASN A 213 -7.75 -16.73 -23.02
C ASN A 213 -7.84 -17.88 -22.01
N GLN A 214 -9.00 -18.07 -21.35
CA GLN A 214 -9.15 -19.05 -20.27
C GLN A 214 -8.67 -20.47 -20.65
N GLN A 215 -8.94 -20.93 -21.86
CA GLN A 215 -8.51 -22.24 -22.34
C GLN A 215 -6.99 -22.37 -22.46
N LEU A 216 -6.29 -21.31 -22.85
CA LEU A 216 -4.82 -21.29 -22.97
C LEU A 216 -4.11 -21.16 -21.62
N LEU A 217 -4.79 -20.59 -20.64
CA LEU A 217 -4.27 -20.33 -19.30
C LEU A 217 -4.60 -21.46 -18.32
N THR A 218 -5.36 -22.48 -18.73
CA THR A 218 -5.75 -23.60 -17.87
C THR A 218 -4.74 -24.74 -17.97
N SER A 219 -4.28 -25.24 -16.82
CA SER A 219 -3.43 -26.43 -16.69
C SER A 219 -3.98 -27.38 -15.62
N PRO A 220 -3.84 -28.71 -15.76
CA PRO A 220 -4.26 -29.67 -14.75
C PRO A 220 -3.61 -29.47 -13.37
N ASP A 221 -2.42 -28.88 -13.33
CA ASP A 221 -1.63 -28.68 -12.10
C ASP A 221 -1.95 -27.36 -11.38
N MET A 222 -2.97 -26.63 -11.83
CA MET A 222 -3.34 -25.35 -11.24
C MET A 222 -3.99 -25.50 -9.87
N ILE A 223 -3.53 -24.69 -8.91
CA ILE A 223 -4.10 -24.61 -7.56
C ILE A 223 -5.42 -23.84 -7.54
N GLY A 224 -5.60 -22.94 -8.51
CA GLY A 224 -6.79 -22.14 -8.72
C GLY A 224 -6.74 -21.48 -10.11
N PRO A 225 -7.79 -20.79 -10.54
CA PRO A 225 -7.82 -20.15 -11.84
C PRO A 225 -6.77 -19.02 -11.98
N PRO A 226 -6.44 -18.62 -13.22
CA PRO A 226 -5.56 -17.47 -13.47
C PRO A 226 -6.17 -16.20 -12.86
N ARG A 227 -5.32 -15.32 -12.35
CA ARG A 227 -5.77 -14.10 -11.65
C ARG A 227 -4.85 -12.92 -11.89
N HIS A 228 -5.29 -11.73 -11.51
CA HIS A 228 -4.45 -10.53 -11.55
C HIS A 228 -3.36 -10.61 -10.47
N GLY A 229 -2.10 -10.49 -10.89
CA GLY A 229 -0.93 -10.35 -10.02
C GLY A 229 0.05 -9.31 -10.55
N LYS A 230 1.25 -9.31 -9.97
CA LYS A 230 2.36 -8.49 -10.45
C LYS A 230 3.61 -9.34 -10.61
N MET A 231 4.41 -9.01 -11.61
CA MET A 231 5.73 -9.61 -11.82
C MET A 231 6.79 -8.53 -11.92
N LEU A 232 8.02 -8.90 -11.58
CA LEU A 232 9.16 -8.02 -11.78
C LEU A 232 9.64 -8.18 -13.23
N LYS A 233 9.75 -7.06 -13.95
CA LYS A 233 10.29 -7.01 -15.30
C LYS A 233 11.16 -5.78 -15.44
N ASN A 234 12.43 -5.97 -15.77
CA ASN A 234 13.44 -4.90 -15.79
C ASN A 234 13.48 -4.09 -14.49
N GLY A 235 13.37 -4.76 -13.34
CA GLY A 235 13.36 -4.13 -12.02
C GLY A 235 12.10 -3.32 -11.67
N GLN A 236 11.05 -3.37 -12.49
CA GLN A 236 9.76 -2.72 -12.22
C GLN A 236 8.64 -3.75 -12.06
N TRP A 237 7.74 -3.49 -11.10
CA TRP A 237 6.55 -4.31 -10.91
C TRP A 237 5.49 -3.97 -11.95
N VAL A 238 5.26 -4.89 -12.88
CA VAL A 238 4.24 -4.76 -13.94
C VAL A 238 3.04 -5.65 -13.63
N ASP A 239 1.86 -5.20 -14.04
CA ASP A 239 0.63 -5.99 -13.93
C ASP A 239 0.70 -7.19 -14.89
N CYS A 240 0.32 -8.37 -14.40
CA CYS A 240 0.38 -9.61 -15.15
C CYS A 240 -0.76 -10.56 -14.77
N ILE A 241 -0.93 -11.60 -15.58
CA ILE A 241 -1.72 -12.77 -15.21
C ILE A 241 -0.83 -13.67 -14.36
N GLU A 242 -1.19 -13.91 -13.12
CA GLU A 242 -0.50 -14.83 -12.22
C GLU A 242 -1.16 -16.21 -12.26
N ILE A 243 -0.35 -17.26 -12.44
CA ILE A 243 -0.78 -18.65 -12.44
C ILE A 243 0.05 -19.44 -11.42
N HIS A 244 -0.63 -20.20 -10.58
CA HIS A 244 -0.05 -20.96 -9.48
C HIS A 244 -0.15 -22.46 -9.79
N LEU A 245 0.99 -23.15 -9.90
CA LEU A 245 1.06 -24.56 -10.23
C LEU A 245 1.67 -25.38 -9.07
N THR A 246 1.16 -26.58 -8.84
CA THR A 246 1.72 -27.53 -7.86
C THR A 246 3.02 -28.18 -8.33
N GLY A 247 3.22 -28.30 -9.65
CA GLY A 247 4.42 -28.87 -10.27
C GLY A 247 5.23 -27.85 -11.05
N ALA A 248 6.29 -28.32 -11.72
CA ALA A 248 7.12 -27.52 -12.59
C ALA A 248 6.28 -26.92 -13.74
N ALA A 249 6.65 -25.73 -14.20
CA ALA A 249 6.00 -25.10 -15.35
C ALA A 249 6.20 -25.98 -16.60
N THR A 250 5.17 -26.73 -16.98
CA THR A 250 5.14 -27.43 -18.26
C THR A 250 4.89 -26.37 -19.34
N GLY A 251 5.70 -26.34 -20.39
CA GLY A 251 5.75 -25.26 -21.40
C GLY A 251 4.50 -25.07 -22.28
N THR A 252 3.32 -25.44 -21.77
CA THR A 252 2.01 -25.31 -22.41
C THR A 252 1.42 -23.91 -22.24
N ILE A 253 1.72 -23.21 -21.14
CA ILE A 253 1.18 -21.87 -20.88
C ILE A 253 2.09 -20.82 -21.54
N PRO A 254 1.56 -19.96 -22.43
CA PRO A 254 2.37 -18.95 -23.10
C PRO A 254 2.84 -17.87 -22.11
N PRO A 255 4.03 -17.27 -22.29
CA PRO A 255 4.56 -16.22 -21.41
C PRO A 255 3.80 -14.89 -21.51
N SER A 256 2.91 -14.76 -22.49
CA SER A 256 2.00 -13.64 -22.65
C SER A 256 0.78 -14.08 -23.47
N VAL A 257 -0.37 -13.45 -23.21
CA VAL A 257 -1.59 -13.63 -24.03
C VAL A 257 -2.09 -12.29 -24.54
N VAL A 258 -2.89 -12.32 -25.59
CA VAL A 258 -3.44 -11.10 -26.18
C VAL A 258 -4.87 -10.88 -25.69
N ALA A 259 -5.13 -9.71 -25.10
CA ALA A 259 -6.47 -9.21 -24.81
C ALA A 259 -6.94 -8.31 -25.96
N THR A 260 -8.20 -8.48 -26.38
CA THR A 260 -8.87 -7.63 -27.36
C THR A 260 -9.85 -6.72 -26.61
N LEU A 261 -9.59 -5.42 -26.55
CA LEU A 261 -10.47 -4.42 -25.94
C LEU A 261 -11.71 -4.17 -26.81
N ASN A 262 -12.68 -3.37 -26.33
CA ASN A 262 -13.96 -3.19 -27.04
C ASN A 262 -13.79 -2.46 -28.38
N SER A 263 -12.75 -1.63 -28.54
CA SER A 263 -12.36 -1.03 -29.82
C SER A 263 -11.80 -2.03 -30.83
N GLY A 264 -11.59 -3.30 -30.45
CA GLY A 264 -10.86 -4.29 -31.24
C GLY A 264 -9.34 -4.20 -31.08
N GLN A 265 -8.84 -3.29 -30.24
CA GLN A 265 -7.41 -3.18 -29.97
C GLN A 265 -6.89 -4.43 -29.27
N LYS A 266 -5.75 -4.94 -29.76
CA LYS A 266 -5.01 -6.05 -29.16
C LYS A 266 -3.93 -5.53 -28.23
N VAL A 267 -3.87 -6.03 -27.00
CA VAL A 267 -2.89 -5.70 -25.96
C VAL A 267 -2.23 -6.99 -25.49
N SER A 268 -0.90 -7.06 -25.50
CA SER A 268 -0.16 -8.19 -24.94
C SER A 268 -0.06 -8.06 -23.42
N VAL A 269 -0.59 -9.04 -22.70
CA VAL A 269 -0.55 -9.12 -21.23
C VAL A 269 0.41 -10.23 -20.81
N PRO A 270 1.44 -9.94 -20.00
CA PRO A 270 2.41 -10.94 -19.58
C PRO A 270 1.77 -11.94 -18.60
N VAL A 271 2.29 -13.17 -18.63
CA VAL A 271 1.91 -14.27 -17.74
C VAL A 271 3.08 -14.60 -16.83
N ASN A 272 2.84 -14.55 -15.52
CA ASN A 272 3.77 -14.93 -14.47
C ASN A 272 3.36 -16.29 -13.90
N ILE A 273 4.21 -17.29 -14.09
CA ILE A 273 3.97 -18.65 -13.61
C ILE A 273 4.79 -18.86 -12.34
N ILE A 274 4.11 -19.16 -11.25
CA ILE A 274 4.72 -19.56 -9.99
C ILE A 274 4.50 -21.07 -9.86
N SER A 275 5.54 -21.83 -10.17
CA SER A 275 5.55 -23.30 -10.15
C SER A 275 5.84 -23.85 -8.76
N ASP A 276 5.77 -25.17 -8.60
CA ASP A 276 6.25 -25.92 -7.44
C ASP A 276 5.71 -25.39 -6.10
N ILE A 277 4.43 -25.05 -6.07
CA ILE A 277 3.75 -24.63 -4.84
C ILE A 277 3.35 -25.89 -4.08
N GLY A 278 3.79 -25.99 -2.82
CA GLY A 278 3.47 -27.10 -1.94
C GLY A 278 1.97 -27.21 -1.64
N THR A 279 1.58 -28.31 -0.99
CA THR A 279 0.20 -28.46 -0.51
C THR A 279 -0.12 -27.42 0.55
N ILE A 280 -1.11 -26.57 0.27
CA ILE A 280 -1.63 -25.59 1.22
C ILE A 280 -2.27 -26.32 2.38
N LYS A 281 -1.81 -26.05 3.59
CA LYS A 281 -2.26 -26.70 4.82
C LYS A 281 -2.53 -25.69 5.91
N VAL A 282 -3.43 -26.05 6.81
CA VAL A 282 -3.58 -25.37 8.09
C VAL A 282 -2.27 -25.39 8.88
N LEU A 283 -2.02 -24.34 9.63
CA LEU A 283 -0.73 -24.12 10.31
C LEU A 283 -0.85 -24.44 11.81
N SER A 284 -0.15 -25.45 12.34
CA SER A 284 -0.12 -25.80 13.78
C SER A 284 1.27 -25.71 14.46
N SER A 285 1.35 -25.10 15.68
CA SER A 285 2.47 -24.94 16.68
C SER A 285 3.27 -23.60 16.95
N GLN A 286 3.17 -23.12 18.23
CA GLN A 286 3.98 -22.22 19.15
C GLN A 286 4.12 -20.65 19.27
N GLY A 287 3.40 -20.08 20.29
CA GLY A 287 3.36 -18.74 20.99
C GLY A 287 1.93 -18.14 21.13
N ASP A 288 1.63 -17.18 22.06
CA ASP A 288 0.28 -16.93 22.69
C ASP A 288 -0.81 -17.90 22.25
N THR A 289 -0.57 -19.13 22.69
CA THR A 289 -1.15 -20.30 22.08
C THR A 289 -2.60 -20.36 22.48
N VAL A 290 -3.47 -20.55 21.51
CA VAL A 290 -4.81 -21.05 21.79
C VAL A 290 -4.89 -22.49 21.34
N ASP A 291 -5.35 -23.33 22.24
CA ASP A 291 -5.60 -24.74 21.99
C ASP A 291 -6.84 -25.19 22.76
N ALA A 292 -7.59 -26.12 22.17
CA ALA A 292 -8.60 -26.84 22.91
C ALA A 292 -7.90 -27.78 23.89
N THR A 293 -8.38 -27.87 25.13
CA THR A 293 -7.77 -28.76 26.14
C THR A 293 -7.78 -30.23 25.73
N THR A 294 -8.66 -30.60 24.79
CA THR A 294 -8.74 -31.94 24.21
C THR A 294 -7.66 -32.22 23.16
N ASN A 295 -7.04 -31.16 22.60
CA ASN A 295 -6.04 -31.23 21.52
C ASN A 295 -4.87 -30.26 21.75
N PRO A 296 -4.12 -30.36 22.87
CA PRO A 296 -3.12 -29.36 23.25
C PRO A 296 -1.91 -29.27 22.30
N THR A 297 -1.71 -30.29 21.45
CA THR A 297 -0.67 -30.28 20.41
C THR A 297 -1.04 -29.43 19.21
N TYR A 298 -2.32 -29.11 19.03
CA TYR A 298 -2.81 -28.31 17.92
C TYR A 298 -3.05 -26.87 18.38
N GLN A 299 -1.99 -26.07 18.29
CA GLN A 299 -2.00 -24.68 18.72
C GLN A 299 -2.27 -23.74 17.55
N GLY A 300 -3.04 -22.69 17.82
CA GLY A 300 -3.18 -21.50 16.99
C GLY A 300 -2.74 -20.24 17.72
N THR A 301 -3.11 -19.10 17.15
CA THR A 301 -2.83 -17.74 17.62
C THR A 301 -4.14 -16.97 17.79
N ILE A 302 -4.20 -16.06 18.75
CA ILE A 302 -5.29 -15.10 18.87
C ILE A 302 -5.09 -13.95 17.86
N CYS A 303 -6.09 -13.69 17.04
CA CYS A 303 -6.09 -12.60 16.05
C CYS A 303 -6.26 -11.25 16.76
N CYS A 304 -7.40 -11.07 17.41
CA CYS A 304 -7.74 -9.83 18.08
C CYS A 304 -8.84 -10.05 19.12
N ARG A 305 -9.02 -9.04 19.97
CA ARG A 305 -10.16 -8.95 20.89
C ARG A 305 -11.28 -8.19 20.22
N ILE A 306 -12.48 -8.76 20.27
CA ILE A 306 -13.67 -8.22 19.65
C ILE A 306 -14.79 -8.00 20.67
N VAL A 307 -15.73 -7.13 20.32
CA VAL A 307 -17.00 -6.93 21.02
C VAL A 307 -18.14 -7.04 20.01
N GLY A 308 -19.08 -7.93 20.32
CA GLY A 308 -20.27 -8.16 19.51
C GLY A 308 -21.51 -7.47 20.09
N PRO A 309 -22.71 -7.83 19.60
CA PRO A 309 -23.98 -7.24 20.04
C PRO A 309 -24.30 -7.48 21.52
N ASP A 310 -23.78 -8.56 22.10
CA ASP A 310 -23.95 -8.90 23.52
C ASP A 310 -23.03 -8.11 24.45
N THR A 311 -22.19 -7.22 23.91
CA THR A 311 -21.20 -6.40 24.63
C THR A 311 -20.11 -7.19 25.37
N VAL A 312 -20.14 -8.52 25.26
CA VAL A 312 -19.15 -9.40 25.89
C VAL A 312 -17.89 -9.40 25.03
N LYS A 313 -16.75 -9.09 25.65
CA LYS A 313 -15.45 -9.16 25.02
C LYS A 313 -15.10 -10.63 24.75
N LYS A 314 -14.72 -10.94 23.52
CA LYS A 314 -14.29 -12.27 23.08
C LYS A 314 -12.97 -12.16 22.34
N LEU A 315 -12.24 -13.27 22.25
CA LEU A 315 -11.05 -13.37 21.41
C LEU A 315 -11.39 -14.15 20.14
N LEU A 316 -10.85 -13.69 19.01
CA LEU A 316 -11.04 -14.26 17.68
C LEU A 316 -9.82 -15.12 17.30
N THR A 317 -10.06 -16.31 16.77
CA THR A 317 -9.03 -17.22 16.21
C THR A 317 -9.65 -18.10 15.10
N CYS A 318 -8.95 -19.13 14.61
CA CYS A 318 -9.45 -20.09 13.62
C CYS A 318 -10.30 -21.20 14.26
N SER A 319 -11.30 -21.70 13.52
CA SER A 319 -12.16 -22.81 13.95
C SER A 319 -11.42 -24.14 13.97
N HIS A 320 -10.57 -24.39 12.99
CA HIS A 320 -9.86 -25.66 12.89
C HIS A 320 -8.92 -25.93 14.09
N VAL A 321 -8.55 -24.89 14.83
CA VAL A 321 -7.74 -24.99 16.06
C VAL A 321 -8.48 -25.77 17.15
N ILE A 322 -9.82 -25.65 17.21
CA ILE A 322 -10.66 -26.35 18.19
C ILE A 322 -10.57 -27.87 18.03
N VAL A 323 -10.56 -28.32 16.78
CA VAL A 323 -10.77 -29.74 16.40
C VAL A 323 -9.50 -30.40 15.86
N GLY A 324 -8.33 -29.86 16.19
CA GLY A 324 -7.06 -30.51 15.84
C GLY A 324 -6.73 -30.48 14.35
N GLY A 325 -7.09 -29.41 13.64
CA GLY A 325 -6.86 -29.24 12.22
C GLY A 325 -7.97 -29.77 11.32
N SER A 326 -9.09 -30.19 11.91
CA SER A 326 -10.29 -30.55 11.15
C SER A 326 -11.03 -29.32 10.64
N GLY A 327 -11.58 -29.44 9.43
CA GLY A 327 -12.51 -28.49 8.82
C GLY A 327 -13.96 -28.66 9.28
N LYS A 328 -14.20 -29.31 10.44
CA LYS A 328 -15.53 -29.50 11.01
C LYS A 328 -16.22 -28.16 11.24
N ASN A 329 -17.40 -28.00 10.64
CA ASN A 329 -18.25 -26.84 10.85
C ASN A 329 -19.12 -27.02 12.12
N PHE A 330 -19.12 -26.03 13.00
CA PHE A 330 -19.98 -25.98 14.19
C PHE A 330 -21.28 -25.20 13.96
N PHE A 331 -21.42 -24.53 12.81
CA PHE A 331 -22.60 -23.73 12.45
C PHE A 331 -22.96 -22.65 13.48
N GLY A 332 -21.96 -22.11 14.18
CA GLY A 332 -22.10 -21.03 15.13
C GLY A 332 -21.92 -21.46 16.58
N ALA A 333 -22.92 -21.23 17.43
CA ALA A 333 -22.80 -21.40 18.87
C ALA A 333 -22.45 -22.85 19.26
N ILE A 334 -21.49 -23.01 20.18
CA ILE A 334 -21.01 -24.30 20.66
C ILE A 334 -21.68 -24.59 22.00
N SER A 335 -22.41 -25.70 22.09
CA SER A 335 -23.09 -26.15 23.31
C SER A 335 -22.90 -27.66 23.51
N PRO A 336 -22.28 -28.11 24.62
CA PRO A 336 -21.65 -27.28 25.66
C PRO A 336 -20.37 -26.59 25.14
N PRO A 337 -19.96 -25.42 25.69
CA PRO A 337 -18.70 -24.78 25.35
C PRO A 337 -17.50 -25.72 25.52
N ILE A 338 -16.51 -25.61 24.63
CA ILE A 338 -15.30 -26.46 24.66
C ILE A 338 -14.22 -25.71 25.45
N ALA A 339 -13.65 -26.36 26.48
CA ALA A 339 -12.59 -25.75 27.27
C ALA A 339 -11.32 -25.48 26.43
N ALA A 340 -10.71 -24.33 26.69
CA ALA A 340 -9.55 -23.83 25.96
C ALA A 340 -8.50 -23.29 26.93
N GLN A 341 -7.29 -23.15 26.41
CA GLN A 341 -6.20 -22.44 27.08
C GLN A 341 -5.75 -21.27 26.20
N VAL A 342 -5.32 -20.17 26.82
CA VAL A 342 -4.74 -19.01 26.14
C VAL A 342 -3.40 -18.71 26.79
N GLY A 343 -2.30 -18.78 26.03
CA GLY A 343 -0.95 -18.59 26.58
C GLY A 343 -0.59 -19.63 27.65
N GLY A 344 -1.16 -20.84 27.56
CA GLY A 344 -1.00 -21.91 28.56
C GLY A 344 -1.84 -21.71 29.84
N ILE A 345 -2.65 -20.65 29.93
CA ILE A 345 -3.56 -20.41 31.06
C ILE A 345 -4.92 -21.02 30.73
N ALA A 346 -5.33 -21.99 31.55
CA ALA A 346 -6.65 -22.61 31.44
C ALA A 346 -7.77 -21.69 31.94
N GLY A 347 -9.00 -21.94 31.48
CA GLY A 347 -10.20 -21.22 31.91
C GLY A 347 -10.91 -20.45 30.79
N ALA A 348 -10.33 -20.44 29.58
CA ALA A 348 -11.04 -19.98 28.40
C ALA A 348 -12.03 -21.05 27.90
N GLN A 349 -13.02 -20.62 27.11
CA GLN A 349 -13.97 -21.54 26.49
C GLN A 349 -14.29 -21.09 25.06
N PHE A 350 -14.22 -22.00 24.11
CA PHE A 350 -14.79 -21.81 22.78
C PHE A 350 -16.31 -21.85 22.88
N VAL A 351 -16.95 -20.75 22.49
CA VAL A 351 -18.40 -20.54 22.60
C VAL A 351 -19.09 -20.46 21.24
N TRP A 352 -18.32 -20.24 20.16
CA TRP A 352 -18.84 -20.11 18.81
C TRP A 352 -17.76 -20.48 17.79
N ALA A 353 -18.11 -21.19 16.72
CA ALA A 353 -17.19 -21.46 15.62
C ALA A 353 -17.91 -21.74 14.29
N GLN A 354 -17.22 -21.46 13.18
CA GLN A 354 -17.68 -21.74 11.83
C GLN A 354 -16.49 -22.05 10.93
N CYS A 355 -16.60 -23.15 10.18
CA CYS A 355 -15.62 -23.58 9.17
C CYS A 355 -16.37 -23.96 7.89
N ASP A 356 -16.35 -23.08 6.88
CA ASP A 356 -17.01 -23.28 5.60
C ASP A 356 -16.19 -22.68 4.44
N ILE A 357 -16.81 -22.57 3.26
CA ILE A 357 -16.16 -22.04 2.06
C ILE A 357 -15.66 -20.59 2.20
N SER A 358 -16.15 -19.83 3.19
CA SER A 358 -15.93 -18.39 3.34
C SER A 358 -15.27 -18.01 4.66
N HIS A 359 -15.34 -18.90 5.67
CA HIS A 359 -14.87 -18.60 7.01
C HIS A 359 -14.20 -19.83 7.64
N ASP A 360 -13.20 -19.56 8.46
CA ASP A 360 -12.58 -20.49 9.38
C ASP A 360 -12.23 -19.69 10.63
N MET A 361 -13.21 -19.56 11.51
CA MET A 361 -13.14 -18.63 12.63
C MET A 361 -13.87 -19.17 13.86
N ALA A 362 -13.34 -18.85 15.03
CA ALA A 362 -13.86 -19.22 16.32
C ALA A 362 -13.76 -18.07 17.31
N LEU A 363 -14.70 -18.05 18.25
CA LEU A 363 -14.76 -17.10 19.35
C LEU A 363 -14.59 -17.85 20.66
N LEU A 364 -13.75 -17.29 21.52
CA LEU A 364 -13.56 -17.77 22.87
C LEU A 364 -13.74 -16.66 23.91
N THR A 365 -14.33 -17.04 25.03
CA THR A 365 -14.35 -16.24 26.24
C THR A 365 -13.02 -16.41 26.95
N ALA A 366 -12.39 -15.30 27.36
CA ALA A 366 -11.18 -15.34 28.18
C ALA A 366 -11.58 -15.14 29.65
N ALA A 367 -10.99 -15.93 30.55
CA ALA A 367 -11.14 -15.73 31.99
C ALA A 367 -10.40 -14.47 32.49
N ASP A 368 -9.38 -14.01 31.75
CA ASP A 368 -8.58 -12.84 32.06
C ASP A 368 -8.81 -11.72 31.03
N ASN A 369 -8.96 -10.49 31.51
CA ASN A 369 -9.11 -9.28 30.71
C ASN A 369 -7.77 -8.77 30.13
N ALA A 370 -6.64 -9.32 30.56
CA ALA A 370 -5.28 -8.85 30.24
C ALA A 370 -4.74 -9.29 28.85
N PHE A 371 -5.58 -9.23 27.82
CA PHE A 371 -5.11 -9.40 26.43
C PHE A 371 -4.27 -8.18 26.01
N ASN A 372 -2.99 -8.39 25.71
CA ASN A 372 -2.06 -7.36 25.25
C ASN A 372 -1.76 -7.52 23.76
N TYR A 373 -1.98 -6.46 23.00
CA TYR A 373 -1.65 -6.45 21.58
C TYR A 373 -0.15 -6.21 21.35
N ALA A 374 0.48 -7.04 20.52
CA ALA A 374 1.82 -6.75 19.98
C ALA A 374 1.83 -5.50 19.08
N ILE A 375 0.74 -5.29 18.32
CA ILE A 375 0.49 -4.09 17.53
C ILE A 375 -0.88 -3.55 17.90
N GLN A 376 -0.93 -2.31 18.41
CA GLN A 376 -2.19 -1.64 18.73
C GLN A 376 -3.03 -1.47 17.45
N PRO A 377 -4.22 -2.11 17.37
CA PRO A 377 -4.98 -2.14 16.14
C PRO A 377 -5.60 -0.78 15.82
N GLY A 378 -5.40 -0.32 14.59
CA GLY A 378 -6.18 0.75 13.97
C GLY A 378 -7.57 0.28 13.55
N LYS A 379 -8.14 0.94 12.52
CA LYS A 379 -9.48 0.59 12.02
C LYS A 379 -9.36 -0.49 10.93
N PRO A 380 -10.09 -1.62 11.02
CA PRO A 380 -10.13 -2.60 9.94
C PRO A 380 -10.51 -1.96 8.60
N ARG A 381 -9.87 -2.39 7.51
CA ARG A 381 -10.18 -1.88 6.16
C ARG A 381 -10.18 -2.98 5.11
N VAL A 382 -10.89 -2.71 4.02
CA VAL A 382 -10.91 -3.55 2.82
C VAL A 382 -9.67 -3.28 1.97
N LEU A 383 -9.12 -4.32 1.34
CA LEU A 383 -8.01 -4.21 0.40
C LEU A 383 -8.54 -4.06 -1.04
N GLY A 384 -7.74 -3.43 -1.91
CA GLY A 384 -8.00 -3.37 -3.34
C GLY A 384 -6.74 -3.55 -4.18
N ALA A 385 -6.88 -3.48 -5.52
CA ALA A 385 -5.76 -3.57 -6.45
C ALA A 385 -4.55 -2.65 -6.13
N PRO A 386 -4.75 -1.40 -5.64
CA PRO A 386 -3.62 -0.55 -5.23
C PRO A 386 -2.81 -1.08 -4.04
N ASP A 387 -3.27 -2.13 -3.34
CA ASP A 387 -2.56 -2.76 -2.22
C ASP A 387 -1.61 -3.89 -2.65
N LEU A 388 -1.66 -4.33 -3.92
CA LEU A 388 -0.72 -5.33 -4.44
C LEU A 388 0.73 -4.87 -4.23
N MET A 389 1.56 -5.77 -3.73
CA MET A 389 2.98 -5.56 -3.40
C MET A 389 3.27 -4.49 -2.33
N LYS A 390 2.25 -4.01 -1.61
CA LYS A 390 2.47 -3.21 -0.39
C LYS A 390 2.99 -4.09 0.74
N THR A 391 3.77 -3.46 1.60
CA THR A 391 4.31 -4.10 2.80
C THR A 391 3.20 -4.34 3.81
N VAL A 392 3.22 -5.51 4.44
CA VAL A 392 2.37 -5.87 5.57
C VAL A 392 3.21 -6.40 6.73
N THR A 393 2.62 -6.43 7.91
CA THR A 393 3.21 -7.06 9.10
C THR A 393 2.28 -8.17 9.59
N VAL A 394 2.79 -9.39 9.73
CA VAL A 394 2.07 -10.50 10.36
C VAL A 394 2.54 -10.58 11.82
N VAL A 395 1.60 -10.56 12.75
CA VAL A 395 1.87 -10.85 14.17
C VAL A 395 1.73 -12.35 14.36
N ARG A 396 2.87 -13.02 14.33
CA ARG A 396 3.01 -14.43 14.61
C ARG A 396 2.88 -14.68 16.09
N GLN A 397 2.87 -15.96 16.41
CA GLN A 397 2.91 -16.43 17.77
C GLN A 397 4.00 -15.80 18.66
N GLY A 398 3.64 -15.64 19.94
CA GLY A 398 4.49 -15.03 20.97
C GLY A 398 4.67 -13.52 20.77
N GLY A 399 3.84 -12.91 19.92
CA GLY A 399 3.93 -11.49 19.56
C GLY A 399 5.06 -11.18 18.57
N ASN A 400 5.71 -12.19 18.00
CA ASN A 400 6.78 -12.00 17.01
C ASN A 400 6.21 -11.39 15.73
N THR A 401 6.88 -10.38 15.17
CA THR A 401 6.43 -9.76 13.92
C THR A 401 7.32 -10.16 12.76
N ILE A 402 6.73 -10.33 11.59
CA ILE A 402 7.44 -10.53 10.32
C ILE A 402 6.81 -9.64 9.24
N LYS A 403 7.66 -9.05 8.40
CA LYS A 403 7.21 -8.22 7.28
C LYS A 403 7.16 -9.03 6.00
N GLY A 404 6.15 -8.74 5.18
CA GLY A 404 5.96 -9.38 3.88
C GLY A 404 5.24 -8.46 2.90
N LYS A 405 4.73 -9.05 1.83
CA LYS A 405 4.03 -8.38 0.73
C LYS A 405 2.67 -9.03 0.48
N ILE A 406 1.70 -8.21 0.05
CA ILE A 406 0.42 -8.69 -0.48
C ILE A 406 0.66 -9.13 -1.93
N VAL A 407 0.66 -10.44 -2.17
CA VAL A 407 0.79 -11.02 -3.52
C VAL A 407 -0.56 -10.98 -4.24
N ASN A 408 -1.63 -11.24 -3.51
CA ASN A 408 -3.00 -11.06 -3.99
C ASN A 408 -3.91 -10.53 -2.87
N TYR A 409 -4.75 -9.55 -3.17
CA TYR A 409 -5.59 -8.88 -2.18
C TYR A 409 -6.96 -9.55 -1.98
N CYS A 410 -7.43 -10.34 -2.94
CA CYS A 410 -8.71 -11.06 -2.86
C CYS A 410 -8.77 -12.15 -3.94
N VAL A 411 -8.51 -13.40 -3.56
CA VAL A 411 -8.72 -14.56 -4.42
C VAL A 411 -10.17 -15.01 -4.28
N THR A 412 -11.01 -14.63 -5.24
CA THR A 412 -12.45 -14.94 -5.23
C THR A 412 -12.76 -16.41 -5.45
N ASP A 413 -11.83 -17.13 -6.06
CA ASP A 413 -11.98 -18.55 -6.36
C ASP A 413 -11.60 -19.44 -5.18
N LYS A 414 -12.08 -20.69 -5.25
CA LYS A 414 -11.83 -21.68 -4.20
C LYS A 414 -10.36 -22.09 -4.23
N ILE A 415 -9.64 -21.80 -3.15
CA ILE A 415 -8.31 -22.33 -2.87
C ILE A 415 -8.45 -23.60 -2.01
N PRO A 416 -7.97 -24.76 -2.49
CA PRO A 416 -8.08 -26.01 -1.75
C PRO A 416 -7.11 -26.02 -0.56
N ILE A 417 -7.63 -25.88 0.65
CA ILE A 417 -6.86 -25.98 1.89
C ILE A 417 -7.01 -27.40 2.44
N ARG A 418 -5.88 -28.04 2.76
CA ARG A 418 -5.85 -29.38 3.37
C ARG A 418 -6.14 -29.29 4.87
N TYR A 419 -7.23 -29.93 5.28
CA TYR A 419 -7.61 -30.25 6.66
C TYR A 419 -7.38 -31.75 6.92
N THR A 420 -7.61 -32.21 8.15
CA THR A 420 -7.39 -33.62 8.52
C THR A 420 -8.25 -34.63 7.74
N GLU A 421 -9.48 -34.24 7.40
CA GLU A 421 -10.49 -35.08 6.74
C GLU A 421 -10.52 -34.93 5.21
N GLY A 422 -9.73 -34.01 4.65
CA GLY A 422 -9.72 -33.76 3.21
C GLY A 422 -9.40 -32.31 2.84
N PHE A 423 -9.89 -31.87 1.69
CA PHE A 423 -9.71 -30.51 1.19
C PHE A 423 -11.01 -29.72 1.30
N LEU A 424 -10.91 -28.48 1.75
CA LEU A 424 -11.99 -27.51 1.70
C LEU A 424 -11.54 -26.32 0.86
N GLY A 425 -12.33 -26.00 -0.17
CA GLY A 425 -12.09 -24.86 -1.03
C GLY A 425 -12.57 -23.57 -0.37
N VAL A 426 -11.65 -22.70 0.03
CA VAL A 426 -11.95 -21.43 0.70
C VAL A 426 -11.78 -20.26 -0.27
N ILE A 427 -12.73 -19.31 -0.25
CA ILE A 427 -12.77 -18.13 -1.12
C ILE A 427 -12.39 -16.85 -0.38
N ASN A 428 -12.19 -15.77 -1.16
CA ASN A 428 -11.91 -14.41 -0.70
C ASN A 428 -10.65 -14.31 0.18
N LEU A 429 -9.61 -15.08 -0.18
CA LEU A 429 -8.36 -15.12 0.56
C LEU A 429 -7.40 -14.01 0.11
N ILE A 430 -6.70 -13.44 1.07
CA ILE A 430 -5.52 -12.60 0.87
C ILE A 430 -4.33 -13.54 0.80
N VAL A 431 -3.47 -13.38 -0.21
CA VAL A 431 -2.25 -14.16 -0.38
C VAL A 431 -1.05 -13.28 -0.04
N LEU A 432 -0.22 -13.74 0.87
CA LEU A 432 0.94 -13.03 1.39
C LEU A 432 2.21 -13.83 1.18
N SER A 433 3.34 -13.15 1.02
CA SER A 433 4.65 -13.79 0.93
C SER A 433 5.76 -12.86 1.37
N ASN A 434 6.86 -13.42 1.84
CA ASN A 434 8.15 -12.74 1.86
C ASN A 434 8.75 -12.82 0.46
N VAL A 435 8.69 -11.69 -0.25
CA VAL A 435 9.14 -11.59 -1.63
C VAL A 435 10.56 -11.05 -1.66
N THR A 436 11.50 -11.84 -2.16
CA THR A 436 12.87 -11.41 -2.45
C THR A 436 13.14 -11.44 -3.95
N THR A 437 14.00 -10.53 -4.40
CA THR A 437 14.25 -10.29 -5.83
C THR A 437 15.75 -10.35 -6.10
N ASN A 438 16.16 -11.05 -7.15
CA ASN A 438 17.53 -11.06 -7.66
C ASN A 438 17.51 -10.78 -9.16
N GLY A 439 17.72 -9.51 -9.56
CA GLY A 439 17.40 -9.08 -10.91
C GLY A 439 15.88 -9.17 -11.13
N ASP A 440 15.46 -9.85 -12.20
CA ASP A 440 14.04 -10.11 -12.49
C ASP A 440 13.53 -11.43 -11.87
N ASP A 441 14.41 -12.21 -11.24
CA ASP A 441 14.01 -13.44 -10.56
C ASP A 441 13.34 -13.09 -9.23
N VAL A 442 12.10 -13.55 -9.08
CA VAL A 442 11.30 -13.35 -7.87
C VAL A 442 11.16 -14.66 -7.13
N THR A 443 11.58 -14.67 -5.87
CA THR A 443 11.43 -15.80 -4.96
C THR A 443 10.39 -15.48 -3.90
N TYR A 444 9.52 -16.45 -3.64
CA TYR A 444 8.44 -16.36 -2.66
C TYR A 444 8.72 -17.31 -1.52
N VAL A 445 8.55 -16.83 -0.29
CA VAL A 445 8.68 -17.62 0.93
C VAL A 445 7.51 -17.32 1.84
N THR A 446 6.88 -18.34 2.41
CA THR A 446 5.76 -18.14 3.34
C THR A 446 6.15 -17.22 4.51
N LEU A 447 5.21 -16.40 4.99
CA LEU A 447 5.43 -15.55 6.16
C LEU A 447 5.18 -16.29 7.47
N THR A 448 4.51 -17.42 7.40
CA THR A 448 3.89 -18.09 8.54
C THR A 448 4.36 -19.52 8.60
N ALA A 449 4.61 -20.01 9.80
CA ALA A 449 4.87 -21.41 10.05
C ALA A 449 3.63 -22.05 10.69
N GLY A 450 3.72 -23.35 10.98
CA GLY A 450 2.72 -23.98 11.83
C GLY A 450 2.48 -23.14 13.09
N GLY A 451 1.23 -22.97 13.52
CA GLY A 451 0.84 -22.33 14.78
C GLY A 451 0.38 -20.90 14.64
N ASP A 452 0.75 -20.29 13.52
CA ASP A 452 0.32 -18.97 13.15
C ASP A 452 -1.15 -18.92 12.68
N SER A 453 -1.90 -20.02 12.65
CA SER A 453 -3.35 -20.00 12.39
C SER A 453 -4.08 -19.11 13.39
N GLY A 454 -4.78 -18.10 12.90
CA GLY A 454 -5.41 -17.05 13.70
C GLY A 454 -4.52 -15.81 13.89
N SER A 455 -3.29 -15.78 13.35
CA SER A 455 -2.42 -14.61 13.41
C SER A 455 -3.04 -13.41 12.69
N ALA A 456 -2.91 -12.22 13.28
CA ALA A 456 -3.38 -10.98 12.67
C ALA A 456 -2.38 -10.43 11.65
N VAL A 457 -2.93 -9.90 10.55
CA VAL A 457 -2.18 -9.24 9.49
C VAL A 457 -2.52 -7.75 9.50
N TYR A 458 -1.50 -6.91 9.49
CA TYR A 458 -1.60 -5.45 9.55
C TYR A 458 -0.99 -4.80 8.31
N ASP A 459 -1.60 -3.70 7.86
CA ASP A 459 -0.96 -2.80 6.90
C ASP A 459 0.11 -1.91 7.57
N THR A 460 0.75 -1.05 6.78
CA THR A 460 1.78 -0.11 7.26
C THR A 460 1.26 0.98 8.20
N ASN A 461 -0.05 1.15 8.31
CA ASN A 461 -0.71 2.09 9.21
C ASN A 461 -1.28 1.38 10.46
N ASN A 462 -0.87 0.14 10.71
CA ASN A 462 -1.38 -0.71 11.78
C ASN A 462 -2.90 -0.97 11.70
N ASN A 463 -3.52 -0.82 10.52
CA ASN A 463 -4.88 -1.27 10.33
C ASN A 463 -4.88 -2.77 10.12
N PRO A 464 -5.68 -3.54 10.87
CA PRO A 464 -5.76 -4.97 10.68
C PRO A 464 -6.58 -5.30 9.42
N ILE A 465 -6.01 -6.11 8.53
CA ILE A 465 -6.56 -6.39 7.19
C ILE A 465 -6.94 -7.86 7.02
N GLY A 466 -6.34 -8.77 7.78
CA GLY A 466 -6.67 -10.19 7.67
C GLY A 466 -6.27 -11.05 8.87
N MET A 467 -6.71 -12.30 8.82
CA MET A 467 -6.43 -13.35 9.80
C MET A 467 -5.88 -14.58 9.07
N ILE A 468 -4.66 -15.00 9.39
CA ILE A 468 -4.01 -16.18 8.79
C ILE A 468 -4.83 -17.43 9.06
N ILE A 469 -5.04 -18.28 8.05
CA ILE A 469 -5.72 -19.58 8.21
C ILE A 469 -4.89 -20.76 7.71
N ALA A 470 -3.98 -20.53 6.75
CA ALA A 470 -3.23 -21.58 6.09
C ALA A 470 -1.92 -21.04 5.49
N GLY A 471 -1.04 -21.95 5.08
CA GLY A 471 0.17 -21.62 4.34
C GLY A 471 0.74 -22.84 3.60
N ASP A 472 1.63 -22.57 2.66
CA ASP A 472 2.53 -23.54 2.03
C ASP A 472 3.99 -23.08 2.20
N ASP A 473 4.91 -23.49 1.33
CA ASP A 473 6.32 -23.10 1.35
C ASP A 473 6.58 -21.66 0.83
N LYS A 474 5.68 -21.12 0.01
CA LYS A 474 5.81 -19.84 -0.70
C LYS A 474 4.84 -18.77 -0.19
N PHE A 475 3.66 -19.18 0.28
CA PHE A 475 2.54 -18.29 0.57
C PHE A 475 1.89 -18.55 1.92
N SER A 476 1.39 -17.47 2.51
CA SER A 476 0.47 -17.47 3.64
C SER A 476 -0.90 -16.98 3.16
N TYR A 477 -1.97 -17.62 3.64
CA TYR A 477 -3.34 -17.32 3.24
C TYR A 477 -4.11 -16.76 4.43
N ALA A 478 -4.78 -15.63 4.22
CA ALA A 478 -5.54 -14.93 5.25
C ALA A 478 -6.98 -14.65 4.83
N LEU A 479 -7.92 -14.75 5.75
CA LEU A 479 -9.28 -14.24 5.57
C LEU A 479 -9.29 -12.72 5.72
N SER A 480 -10.13 -12.03 4.93
CA SER A 480 -10.41 -10.61 5.12
C SER A 480 -11.03 -10.36 6.49
N LEU A 481 -10.36 -9.57 7.33
CA LEU A 481 -10.84 -9.34 8.70
C LEU A 481 -12.15 -8.54 8.72
N VAL A 482 -12.36 -7.63 7.75
CA VAL A 482 -13.64 -6.93 7.60
C VAL A 482 -14.77 -7.92 7.30
N SER A 483 -14.54 -8.91 6.44
CA SER A 483 -15.53 -9.95 6.14
C SER A 483 -15.87 -10.76 7.38
N VAL A 484 -14.85 -11.20 8.13
CA VAL A 484 -14.98 -11.94 9.38
C VAL A 484 -15.78 -11.14 10.42
N LEU A 485 -15.43 -9.88 10.65
CA LEU A 485 -16.10 -9.04 11.64
C LEU A 485 -17.56 -8.75 11.28
N ASN A 486 -17.86 -8.54 9.99
CA ASN A 486 -19.22 -8.31 9.52
C ASN A 486 -20.12 -9.53 9.69
N SER A 487 -19.60 -10.75 9.41
CA SER A 487 -20.40 -11.98 9.51
C SER A 487 -20.81 -12.31 10.95
N ILE A 488 -20.00 -11.90 11.94
CA ILE A 488 -20.30 -12.05 13.37
C ILE A 488 -20.77 -10.73 14.03
N GLN A 489 -21.09 -9.71 13.24
CA GLN A 489 -21.58 -8.40 13.71
C GLN A 489 -20.74 -7.78 14.85
N SER A 490 -19.42 -7.88 14.77
CA SER A 490 -18.51 -7.48 15.84
C SER A 490 -17.52 -6.39 15.40
N THR A 491 -16.90 -5.73 16.39
CA THR A 491 -15.84 -4.73 16.17
C THR A 491 -14.63 -5.05 17.03
N ILE A 492 -13.44 -4.63 16.60
CA ILE A 492 -12.22 -4.77 17.39
C ILE A 492 -12.25 -3.78 18.56
N THR A 493 -11.84 -4.24 19.75
CA THR A 493 -11.71 -3.41 20.95
C THR A 493 -10.28 -3.46 21.49
N THR A 494 -9.75 -2.28 21.79
CA THR A 494 -8.41 -2.08 22.36
C THR A 494 -8.36 -2.32 23.85
#